data_AF-A0A7C4N4N7-F1
#
_entry.id   AF-A0A7C4N4N7-F1
#
_cell.length_a   1.000
_cell.length_b   1.000
_cell.length_c   1.000
_cell.angle_alpha   90.00
_cell.angle_beta   90.00
_cell.angle_gamma   90.00
#
_symmetry.space_group_name_H-M   'P 1'
#
loop_
_entity.id
_entity.type
_entity.pdbx_description
1 polymer ?
#
loop_
_entity_poly.entity_id
_entity_poly.type
_entity_poly.pdbx_seq_one_letter_code
_entity_poly.pdbx_strand_id
1 'polypeptide(L)' 'MIKQLLQGLGSGKTELVEEPASRMKSGQVAVETRASLISAGTERMLLEFGKAGYIAKARSQPDKVRQVR' A
#
# COMPACT_ATOMS: atom_id res chain seq x y z
N MET A 1 16.23 -15.45 1.86
CA MET A 1 15.21 -14.74 2.64
C MET A 1 15.37 -13.25 2.40
N ILE A 2 14.29 -12.47 2.43
CA ILE A 2 14.25 -11.02 2.33
C ILE A 2 13.36 -10.48 3.46
N LYS A 3 13.71 -9.31 3.99
CA LYS A 3 12.88 -8.63 4.99
C LYS A 3 11.91 -7.69 4.27
N GLN A 4 10.64 -7.73 4.64
CA GLN A 4 9.58 -6.91 4.06
C GLN A 4 8.78 -6.22 5.16
N LEU A 5 8.45 -4.95 4.96
CA LEU A 5 7.57 -4.20 5.84
C LEU A 5 6.15 -4.26 5.26
N LEU A 6 5.22 -4.90 5.98
CA LEU A 6 3.81 -5.00 5.62
C LEU A 6 3.01 -3.99 6.42
N GLN A 7 2.11 -3.26 5.75
CA GLN A 7 1.25 -2.26 6.40
C GLN A 7 -0.23 -2.55 6.10
N GLY A 8 -1.00 -2.84 7.14
CA GLY A 8 -2.44 -3.03 7.04
C GLY A 8 -3.15 -1.68 6.96
N LEU A 9 -3.58 -1.26 5.78
CA LEU A 9 -4.20 0.06 5.58
C LEU A 9 -5.51 0.25 6.37
N GLY A 10 -6.28 -0.83 6.59
CA GLY A 10 -7.51 -0.77 7.40
C GLY A 10 -7.26 -0.83 8.90
N SER A 11 -6.23 -1.56 9.36
CA SER A 11 -5.94 -1.76 10.79
C SER A 11 -4.93 -0.76 11.34
N GLY A 12 -4.11 -0.15 10.48
CA GLY A 12 -2.95 0.65 10.83
C GLY A 12 -1.76 -0.15 11.37
N LYS A 13 -1.84 -1.48 11.40
CA LYS A 13 -0.74 -2.32 11.89
C LYS A 13 0.40 -2.34 10.87
N THR A 14 1.63 -2.31 11.37
CA THR A 14 2.84 -2.45 10.57
C THR A 14 3.68 -3.59 11.13
N GLU A 15 4.09 -4.51 10.26
CA GLU A 15 4.79 -5.74 10.66
C GLU A 15 6.00 -5.95 9.76
N LEU A 16 7.13 -6.34 10.35
CA LEU A 16 8.34 -6.73 9.63
C LEU A 16 8.34 -8.26 9.51
N VAL A 17 8.31 -8.77 8.28
CA VAL A 17 8.31 -10.19 7.98
C VAL A 17 9.58 -10.58 7.23
N GLU A 18 9.99 -11.84 7.33
CA GLU A 18 11.13 -12.38 6.59
C GLU A 18 10.66 -13.57 5.77
N GLU A 19 10.70 -13.44 4.44
CA GLU A 19 10.07 -14.34 3.49
C GLU A 19 11.04 -14.68 2.33
N PRO A 20 10.83 -15.75 1.55
CA PRO A 20 11.64 -16.01 0.37
C PRO A 20 11.45 -14.92 -0.68
N ALA A 21 12.51 -14.63 -1.44
CA ALA A 21 12.42 -13.70 -2.56
C ALA A 21 11.46 -14.24 -3.63
N SER A 22 10.66 -13.36 -4.23
CA SER A 22 9.71 -13.74 -5.27
C SER A 22 10.41 -14.33 -6.49
N ARG A 23 9.79 -15.33 -7.12
CA ARG A 23 10.33 -15.95 -8.33
C ARG A 23 10.23 -15.00 -9.51
N MET A 24 11.37 -14.72 -10.12
CA MET A 24 11.49 -13.88 -11.31
C MET A 24 10.82 -14.52 -12.53
N LYS A 25 10.00 -13.76 -13.25
CA LYS A 25 9.43 -14.11 -14.55
C LYS A 25 10.16 -13.38 -15.68
N SER A 26 10.00 -13.86 -16.92
CA SER A 26 10.50 -13.16 -18.10
C SER A 26 10.00 -11.71 -18.14
N GLY A 27 10.90 -10.76 -18.41
CA GLY A 27 10.61 -9.33 -18.43
C GLY A 27 10.63 -8.63 -17.06
N GLN A 28 11.04 -9.31 -15.98
CA GLN A 28 11.20 -8.69 -14.66
C GLN A 28 12.68 -8.46 -14.30
N VAL A 29 12.94 -7.47 -13.45
CA VAL A 29 14.26 -7.21 -12.84
C VAL A 29 14.19 -7.30 -11.32
N ALA A 30 15.21 -7.89 -10.71
CA ALA A 30 15.35 -7.94 -9.26
C ALA A 30 16.05 -6.66 -8.80
N VAL A 31 15.47 -5.98 -7.80
CA VAL A 31 16.00 -4.71 -7.27
C VAL A 31 16.41 -4.92 -5.82
N GLU A 32 17.69 -4.72 -5.53
CA GLU A 32 18.19 -4.65 -4.17
C GLU A 32 18.00 -3.21 -3.63
N THR A 33 17.04 -3.04 -2.73
CA THR A 33 16.75 -1.73 -2.12
C THR A 33 17.77 -1.43 -1.02
N ARG A 34 18.56 -0.37 -1.17
CA ARG A 34 19.55 0.06 -0.17
C ARG A 34 19.00 1.05 0.87
N ALA A 35 18.03 1.85 0.47
CA ALA A 35 17.38 2.84 1.32
C ALA A 35 15.93 3.02 0.88
N SER A 36 15.08 3.33 1.86
CA SER A 36 13.67 3.66 1.67
C SER A 36 13.33 4.89 2.50
N LEU A 37 12.36 5.67 2.04
CA LEU A 37 11.88 6.87 2.71
C LEU A 37 10.37 6.77 2.90
N ILE A 38 9.87 7.39 3.97
CA ILE A 38 8.45 7.43 4.32
C ILE A 38 7.97 8.87 4.16
N SER A 39 6.82 9.06 3.53
CA SER A 39 6.18 10.37 3.38
C SER A 39 5.02 10.47 4.36
N ALA A 40 5.25 11.07 5.53
CA ALA A 40 4.23 11.14 6.59
C ALA A 40 2.83 11.60 6.11
N GLY A 41 2.76 12.49 5.12
CA GLY A 41 1.50 12.91 4.49
C GLY A 41 0.83 11.82 3.66
N THR A 42 1.58 11.08 2.84
CA THR A 42 1.07 9.97 2.02
C THR A 42 0.60 8.81 2.89
N GLU A 43 1.41 8.39 3.86
CA GLU A 43 1.04 7.33 4.80
C GLU A 43 -0.23 7.66 5.58
N ARG A 44 -0.33 8.90 6.10
CA ARG A 44 -1.54 9.36 6.79
C ARG A 44 -2.76 9.31 5.87
N MET A 45 -2.63 9.83 4.65
CA MET A 45 -3.71 9.79 3.65
C MET A 45 -4.19 8.37 3.38
N LEU A 46 -3.27 7.41 3.19
CA LEU A 46 -3.60 6.01 2.91
C LEU A 46 -4.30 5.33 4.10
N LEU A 47 -3.90 5.62 5.33
CA LEU A 47 -4.52 5.09 6.54
C LEU A 47 -5.94 5.63 6.75
N GLU A 48 -6.12 6.96 6.62
CA GLU A 48 -7.44 7.58 6.72
C GLU A 48 -8.39 7.05 5.65
N PHE A 49 -7.89 6.92 4.42
CA PHE A 49 -8.65 6.29 3.34
C PHE A 49 -8.97 4.83 3.66
N GLY A 50 -8.00 4.02 4.10
CA GLY A 50 -8.20 2.61 4.42
C GLY A 50 -9.29 2.37 5.47
N LYS A 51 -9.28 3.17 6.54
CA LYS A 51 -10.23 3.13 7.66
C LYS A 51 -11.63 3.66 7.31
N ALA A 52 -11.76 4.49 6.28
CA ALA A 52 -13.05 5.06 5.89
C ALA A 52 -14.04 4.00 5.37
N GLY A 53 -15.32 4.14 5.72
CA GLY A 53 -16.42 3.35 5.14
C GLY A 53 -16.68 3.71 3.67
N TYR A 54 -17.46 2.88 2.97
CA TYR A 54 -17.72 3.06 1.52
C TYR A 54 -18.31 4.41 1.16
N ILE A 55 -19.28 4.92 1.94
CA ILE A 55 -19.90 6.23 1.68
C ILE A 55 -18.87 7.36 1.82
N ALA A 56 -18.03 7.31 2.84
CA ALA A 56 -16.98 8.31 3.05
C ALA A 56 -15.94 8.28 1.92
N LYS A 57 -15.54 7.08 1.47
CA LYS A 57 -14.65 6.87 0.31
C LYS A 57 -15.27 7.41 -0.99
N ALA A 58 -16.55 7.15 -1.21
CA ALA A 58 -17.29 7.64 -2.38
C ALA A 58 -17.38 9.17 -2.40
N ARG A 59 -17.60 9.79 -1.23
CA ARG A 59 -17.63 11.25 -1.09
C ARG A 59 -16.26 11.90 -1.28
N SER A 60 -15.17 11.26 -0.86
CA SER A 60 -13.81 11.81 -1.03
C SER A 60 -13.28 11.66 -2.46
N GLN A 61 -13.82 10.73 -3.25
CA GLN A 61 -13.42 10.48 -4.63
C GLN A 61 -14.65 10.38 -5.56
N PRO A 62 -15.45 11.46 -5.70
CA PRO A 62 -16.69 11.44 -6.45
C PRO A 62 -16.47 11.15 -7.94
N ASP A 63 -15.33 11.54 -8.50
CA ASP A 63 -14.99 11.26 -9.90
C ASP A 63 -14.84 9.77 -10.17
N LYS A 64 -14.31 8.99 -9.22
CA LYS A 64 -14.24 7.53 -9.34
C LYS A 64 -15.63 6.88 -9.32
N VAL A 65 -16.57 7.44 -8.56
CA VAL A 65 -17.97 6.98 -8.57
C VAL A 65 -18.63 7.23 -9.93
N ARG A 66 -18.23 8.31 -10.63
CA ARG A 66 -18.76 8.62 -11.96
C ARG A 66 -18.26 7.68 -13.06
N GLN A 67 -17.11 7.01 -12.88
CA GLN A 67 -16.53 6.08 -13.86
C GLN A 67 -17.29 4.76 -13.98
N VAL A 68 -18.18 4.45 -13.04
CA VAL A 68 -18.99 3.21 -13.01
C VAL A 68 -20.48 3.50 -13.27
N ARG A 69 -20.79 4.62 -13.92
CA ARG A 69 -22.15 4.96 -14.37
C ARG A 69 -22.42 4.47 -15.77
#